data_AF-A0A358M6W7-F1
#
_entry.id   AF-A0A358M6W7-F1
#
_cell.length_a   1.000
_cell.length_b   1.000
_cell.length_c   1.000
_cell.angle_alpha   90.00
_cell.angle_beta   90.00
_cell.angle_gamma   90.00
#
_symmetry.space_group_name_H-M   'P 1'
#
loop_
_entity.id
_entity.type
_entity.pdbx_description
1 polymer ?
#
loop_
_entity_poly.entity_id
_entity_poly.type
_entity_poly.pdbx_seq_one_letter_code
_entity_poly.pdbx_strand_id
1 'polypeptide(L)' 'VSVNGKPVTEMGIKVKPGDAVTVDGTPAEPEKRKYYILLNKPAGVLSSVKDDRGRECVVDLIKGIDARLYPVGRLDYDT' A
#
# COMPACT_ATOMS: atom_id res chain seq x y z
N VAL A 1 -6.35 -1.29 17.55
CA VAL A 1 -7.29 -0.53 16.69
C VAL A 1 -8.52 -0.18 17.50
N SER A 2 -9.01 1.05 17.39
CA SER A 2 -10.26 1.48 18.03
C SER A 2 -11.19 2.11 17.02
N VAL A 3 -12.50 1.85 17.16
CA VAL A 3 -13.56 2.45 16.35
C VAL A 3 -14.46 3.24 17.28
N ASN A 4 -14.62 4.53 17.02
CA ASN A 4 -15.40 5.46 17.86
C ASN A 4 -14.98 5.40 19.34
N GLY A 5 -13.68 5.34 19.59
CA GLY A 5 -13.09 5.29 20.93
C GLY A 5 -13.15 3.92 21.63
N LYS A 6 -13.77 2.91 21.02
CA LYS A 6 -13.86 1.55 21.59
C LYS A 6 -12.82 0.64 20.95
N PRO A 7 -11.99 -0.07 21.74
CA PRO A 7 -11.03 -1.02 21.19
C PRO A 7 -11.76 -2.18 20.50
N VAL A 8 -11.28 -2.57 19.33
CA VAL A 8 -11.81 -3.70 18.56
C VAL A 8 -10.70 -4.73 18.35
N THR A 9 -11.00 -5.99 18.68
CA THR A 9 -10.10 -7.13 18.53
C THR A 9 -10.59 -8.13 17.48
N GLU A 10 -11.81 -7.97 16.98
CA GLU A 10 -12.38 -8.81 15.93
C GLU A 10 -11.87 -8.38 14.55
N MET A 11 -11.33 -9.33 13.79
CA MET A 11 -10.86 -9.10 12.42
C MET A 11 -12.04 -9.01 11.46
N GLY A 12 -11.97 -8.07 10.50
CA GLY A 12 -12.97 -7.94 9.44
C GLY A 12 -14.20 -7.10 9.81
N ILE A 13 -14.14 -6.33 10.90
CA ILE A 13 -15.19 -5.38 11.25
C ILE A 13 -15.45 -4.38 10.10
N LYS A 14 -16.72 -4.17 9.77
CA LYS A 14 -17.12 -3.19 8.75
C LYS A 14 -17.40 -1.85 9.42
N VAL A 15 -16.75 -0.80 8.93
CA VAL A 15 -16.97 0.59 9.35
C VAL A 15 -17.83 1.33 8.32
N LYS A 16 -18.54 2.37 8.76
CA LYS A 16 -19.36 3.24 7.92
C LYS A 16 -18.68 4.59 7.68
N PRO A 17 -19.08 5.32 6.62
CA PRO A 17 -18.71 6.73 6.49
C PRO A 17 -19.10 7.49 7.76
N GLY A 18 -18.14 8.19 8.35
CA GLY A 18 -18.31 8.95 9.60
C GLY A 18 -17.78 8.25 10.86
N ASP A 19 -17.48 6.95 10.82
CA ASP A 19 -16.83 6.29 11.95
C ASP A 19 -15.37 6.78 12.11
N ALA A 20 -14.98 7.08 13.35
CA ALA A 20 -13.61 7.46 13.69
C ALA A 20 -12.78 6.20 13.98
N VAL A 21 -11.88 5.85 13.07
CA VAL A 21 -10.97 4.72 13.23
C VAL A 21 -9.59 5.22 13.65
N THR A 22 -9.01 4.59 14.67
CA THR A 22 -7.64 4.88 15.13
C THR A 22 -6.81 3.63 15.25
N VAL A 23 -5.52 3.75 14.91
CA VAL A 23 -4.50 2.73 15.13
C VAL A 23 -3.48 3.34 16.07
N ASP A 24 -3.29 2.73 17.24
CA ASP A 24 -2.39 3.22 18.30
C ASP A 24 -2.60 4.71 18.63
N GLY A 25 -3.86 5.15 18.66
CA GLY A 25 -4.24 6.55 18.94
C GLY A 25 -4.15 7.49 17.73
N THR A 26 -3.57 7.06 16.61
CA THR A 26 -3.47 7.87 15.38
C THR A 26 -4.70 7.65 14.50
N PRO A 27 -5.39 8.71 14.03
CA PRO A 27 -6.51 8.59 13.11
C PRO A 27 -6.12 7.91 11.79
N ALA A 28 -6.92 6.94 11.36
CA ALA A 28 -6.81 6.33 10.04
C ALA A 28 -7.71 7.10 9.06
N GLU A 29 -7.12 7.96 8.24
CA GLU A 29 -7.84 8.70 7.19
C GLU A 29 -7.86 7.91 5.87
N PRO A 30 -8.95 7.99 5.08
CA PRO A 30 -8.96 7.46 3.73
C PRO A 30 -8.03 8.26 2.81
N GLU A 31 -7.39 7.57 1.87
CA GLU A 31 -6.55 8.18 0.83
C GLU A 31 -7.35 9.18 -0.01
N LYS A 32 -6.86 10.42 -0.10
CA LYS A 32 -7.56 11.53 -0.80
C LYS A 32 -7.34 11.49 -2.31
N ARG A 33 -6.21 10.93 -2.77
CA ARG A 33 -5.83 10.91 -4.19
C ARG A 33 -5.43 9.50 -4.62
N LYS A 34 -5.90 9.10 -5.81
CA LYS A 34 -5.51 7.82 -6.42
C LYS A 34 -4.42 8.03 -7.46
N TYR A 35 -3.46 7.12 -7.49
CA TYR A 35 -2.37 7.10 -8.46
C TYR A 35 -2.45 5.80 -9.27
N TYR A 36 -2.36 5.93 -10.59
CA TYR A 36 -2.32 4.82 -11.53
C TYR A 36 -1.17 5.08 -12.50
N ILE A 37 -0.23 4.14 -12.58
CA ILE A 37 1.01 4.31 -13.31
C ILE A 37 1.16 3.12 -14.24
N LEU A 38 1.31 3.41 -15.53
CA LEU A 38 1.74 2.42 -16.51
C LEU A 38 3.27 2.41 -16.51
N LEU A 39 3.86 1.28 -16.18
CA LEU A 39 5.30 1.12 -16.08
C LEU A 39 5.76 0.09 -17.11
N ASN A 40 6.64 0.50 -18.01
CA ASN A 40 7.42 -0.44 -18.81
C ASN A 40 8.59 -0.94 -17.94
N LYS A 41 8.41 -2.10 -17.34
CA LYS A 41 9.37 -2.68 -16.39
C LYS A 41 10.60 -3.20 -17.16
N PRO A 42 11.83 -2.82 -16.78
CA PRO A 42 13.03 -3.44 -17.33
C PRO A 42 13.26 -4.84 -16.73
N ALA A 43 13.99 -5.68 -17.48
CA ALA A 43 14.51 -6.93 -16.96
C ALA A 43 15.45 -6.68 -15.77
N GLY A 44 15.48 -7.62 -14.82
CA GLY A 44 16.28 -7.50 -13.59
C GLY A 44 15.58 -6.78 -12.43
N VAL A 45 14.30 -6.43 -12.57
CA VAL A 45 13.50 -5.78 -11.51
C VAL A 45 12.40 -6.73 -11.04
N LEU A 46 12.02 -6.68 -9.76
CA LEU A 46 10.94 -7.49 -9.20
C LEU A 46 9.60 -6.75 -9.21
N SER A 47 8.53 -7.44 -9.63
CA SER A 47 7.15 -7.02 -9.38
C SER A 47 6.73 -7.26 -7.93
N SER A 48 7.40 -6.57 -6.99
CA SER A 48 7.12 -6.59 -5.55
C SER A 48 7.14 -5.17 -4.98
N VAL A 49 6.67 -5.01 -3.74
CA VAL A 49 6.79 -3.76 -2.97
C VAL A 49 8.07 -3.75 -2.11
N LYS A 50 8.60 -4.95 -1.79
CA LYS A 50 9.82 -5.11 -1.00
C LYS A 50 10.52 -6.40 -1.42
N ASP A 51 11.84 -6.39 -1.34
CA ASP A 51 12.67 -7.60 -1.46
C ASP A 51 13.57 -7.75 -0.24
N ASP A 52 13.69 -8.97 0.28
CA ASP A 52 14.55 -9.28 1.43
C ASP A 52 15.99 -9.66 1.00
N ARG A 53 16.26 -9.71 -0.31
CA ARG A 53 17.58 -10.04 -0.89
C ARG A 53 18.25 -8.85 -1.59
N GLY A 54 17.69 -7.65 -1.44
CA GLY A 54 18.26 -6.41 -1.98
C GLY A 54 18.12 -6.24 -3.50
N ARG A 55 17.25 -6.99 -4.16
CA ARG A 55 16.92 -6.78 -5.58
C ARG A 55 15.99 -5.58 -5.73
N GLU A 56 16.20 -4.82 -6.80
CA GLU A 56 15.37 -3.67 -7.12
C GLU A 56 13.92 -4.11 -7.42
N CYS A 57 12.96 -3.38 -6.87
CA CYS A 57 11.54 -3.58 -7.04
C CYS A 57 10.94 -2.48 -7.92
N VAL A 58 9.81 -2.77 -8.58
CA VAL A 58 9.12 -1.80 -9.46
C VAL A 58 8.74 -0.49 -8.78
N VAL A 59 8.53 -0.51 -7.45
CA VAL A 59 8.25 0.70 -6.66
C VAL A 59 9.47 1.60 -6.50
N ASP A 60 10.69 1.06 -6.57
CA ASP A 60 11.95 1.80 -6.42
C ASP A 60 12.25 2.66 -7.66
N LEU A 61 11.71 2.25 -8.82
CA LEU A 61 11.84 2.97 -10.08
C LEU A 61 11.02 4.27 -10.12
N ILE A 62 10.07 4.46 -9.18
CA ILE A 62 9.11 5.56 -9.19
C ILE A 62 9.46 6.54 -8.07
N LYS A 63 9.74 7.80 -8.42
CA LYS A 63 10.13 8.85 -7.46
C LYS A 63 9.15 10.03 -7.48
N GLY A 64 9.10 10.77 -6.37
CA GLY A 64 8.33 12.02 -6.27
C GLY A 64 6.81 11.83 -6.08
N ILE A 65 6.38 10.64 -5.66
CA ILE A 65 4.98 10.35 -5.34
C ILE A 65 4.86 10.12 -3.84
N ASP A 66 4.07 10.97 -3.19
CA ASP A 66 3.72 10.85 -1.78
C ASP A 66 2.47 9.96 -1.62
N ALA A 67 2.61 8.69 -2.01
CA ALA A 67 1.59 7.67 -1.84
C ALA A 67 2.22 6.28 -1.85
N ARG A 68 1.60 5.35 -1.13
CA ARG A 68 2.01 3.95 -1.14
C ARG A 68 1.59 3.28 -2.43
N LEU A 69 2.56 2.88 -3.25
CA LEU A 69 2.35 2.17 -4.51
C LEU A 69 2.47 0.65 -4.32
N TYR A 70 1.77 -0.09 -5.18
CA TYR A 70 1.89 -1.54 -5.28
C TYR A 70 1.60 -1.99 -6.72
N PRO A 71 2.28 -3.04 -7.21
CA PRO A 71 2.04 -3.55 -8.55
C PRO A 71 0.66 -4.22 -8.65
N VAL A 72 0.02 -4.06 -9.80
CA VAL A 72 -1.19 -4.81 -10.17
C VAL A 72 -0.77 -5.92 -11.12
N GLY A 73 -0.79 -7.16 -10.64
CA GLY A 73 -0.21 -8.30 -11.35
C GLY A 73 1.31 -8.39 -11.17
N ARG A 74 1.93 -9.38 -11.82
CA ARG A 74 3.37 -9.61 -11.77
C ARG A 74 3.90 -9.93 -13.15
N LEU A 75 5.08 -9.41 -13.46
CA LEU A 75 5.88 -9.83 -14.59
C LEU A 75 7.13 -10.53 -14.05
N ASP A 76 7.62 -11.52 -14.78
CA ASP A 76 8.80 -12.27 -14.36
C ASP A 76 10.05 -11.38 -14.34
N TYR A 77 11.03 -11.80 -13.55
CA TYR A 77 12.22 -11.00 -13.26
C TYR A 77 13.06 -10.75 -14.50
N ASP A 78 13.16 -11.75 -15.38
CA ASP A 78 13.95 -11.80 -16.60
C ASP A 78 13.22 -11.31 -17.85
N THR A 79 11.95 -10.92 -17.72
CA THR A 79 11.22 -10.17 -18.76
C THR A 79 11.50 -8.68 -18.62
#